data_AF-A0A927UGB4-F1
#
_entry.id   AF-A0A927UGB4-F1
#
_cell.length_a   1.000
_cell.length_b   1.000
_cell.length_c   1.000
_cell.angle_alpha   90.00
_cell.angle_beta   90.00
_cell.angle_gamma   90.00
#
_symmetry.space_group_name_H-M   'P 1'
#
loop_
_entity.id
_entity.type
_entity.pdbx_description
1 polymer ?
#
loop_
_entity_poly.entity_id
_entity_poly.type
_entity_poly.pdbx_seq_one_letter_code
_entity_poly.pdbx_strand_id
1 'polypeptide(L)'
;MYSDILDKVFSSKEVGEYLINGGLENSVDYIEELIFCSPISIKDKLEMLMQVEDDVRKDEENLTHSSEDGTITEHDRWRHRYRIERYDGFLSALKLALEQQVKEGVFVVESGDYDSDVCDIDTSFESIFATYDEAIDWIHQDITIDEYTPDDTHWYEVSAWTKNDVGKYEQICSYIIINGEVCFAWIADEYARKNNIQYYHSEYEINVGVPFVAGDIIEVNAVPFCPKYKALVTSIGDNRDCCCIQVMTCDASGVWKNGALKHNFVATHTYPFISPLYTASRYCGELEPDEIILKQLQSYINGSEERGDKLNDYLFCKDRTTAELKEFIKEQEDV
;
A
#
# COMPACT_ATOMS: atom_id res chain seq x y z
N MET A 1 -2.64 -16.57 15.16
CA MET A 1 -1.18 -16.77 15.19
C MET A 1 -0.42 -15.45 15.05
N TYR A 2 -0.92 -14.49 14.25
CA TYR A 2 -0.22 -13.24 13.97
C TYR A 2 -0.89 -11.97 14.55
N SER A 3 -1.62 -12.07 15.68
CA SER A 3 -2.41 -10.94 16.20
C SER A 3 -1.55 -9.71 16.46
N ASP A 4 -0.46 -9.86 17.21
CA ASP A 4 0.43 -8.76 17.57
C ASP A 4 1.10 -8.10 16.35
N ILE A 5 1.34 -8.89 15.28
CA ILE A 5 1.89 -8.39 14.02
C ILE A 5 0.83 -7.61 13.26
N LEU A 6 -0.36 -8.20 13.08
CA LEU A 6 -1.48 -7.59 12.36
C LEU A 6 -1.93 -6.27 13.01
N ASP A 7 -1.97 -6.22 14.35
CA ASP A 7 -2.29 -5.02 15.12
C ASP A 7 -1.25 -3.90 14.94
N LYS A 8 0.00 -4.24 14.59
CA LYS A 8 1.06 -3.26 14.37
C LYS A 8 1.18 -2.82 12.91
N VAL A 9 0.91 -3.70 11.94
CA VAL A 9 1.01 -3.37 10.51
C VAL A 9 -0.24 -2.68 9.96
N PHE A 10 -1.43 -2.94 10.54
CA PHE A 10 -2.68 -2.26 10.18
C PHE A 10 -3.00 -1.16 11.21
N SER A 11 -2.98 0.10 10.77
CA SER A 11 -3.48 1.19 11.62
C SER A 11 -5.00 1.16 11.74
N SER A 12 -5.69 0.62 10.73
CA SER A 12 -7.11 0.29 10.83
C SER A 12 -7.32 -0.97 11.65
N LYS A 13 -7.93 -0.80 12.83
CA LYS A 13 -8.35 -1.93 13.68
C LYS A 13 -9.32 -2.85 12.98
N GLU A 14 -10.17 -2.32 12.11
CA GLU A 14 -11.23 -3.09 11.49
C GLU A 14 -10.69 -4.16 10.53
N VAL A 15 -9.75 -3.78 9.66
CA VAL A 15 -9.10 -4.74 8.75
C VAL A 15 -8.20 -5.69 9.54
N GLY A 16 -7.44 -5.17 10.52
CA GLY A 16 -6.60 -5.99 11.41
C GLY A 16 -7.43 -7.07 12.14
N GLU A 17 -8.50 -6.68 12.83
CA GLU A 17 -9.39 -7.59 13.55
C GLU A 17 -10.08 -8.59 12.60
N TYR A 18 -10.45 -8.16 11.40
CA TYR A 18 -11.01 -9.06 10.39
C TYR A 18 -10.02 -10.17 10.03
N LEU A 19 -8.77 -9.83 9.75
CA LEU A 19 -7.72 -10.81 9.41
C LEU A 19 -7.34 -11.68 10.61
N ILE A 20 -7.36 -11.13 11.83
CA ILE A 20 -7.13 -11.88 13.07
C ILE A 20 -8.22 -12.94 13.29
N ASN A 21 -9.48 -12.56 13.08
CA ASN A 21 -10.64 -13.42 13.34
C ASN A 21 -10.91 -14.41 12.21
N GLY A 22 -10.77 -13.97 10.95
CA GLY A 22 -10.94 -14.80 9.76
C GLY A 22 -9.76 -15.74 9.51
N GLY A 23 -8.59 -15.39 10.04
CA GLY A 23 -7.32 -16.02 9.69
C GLY A 23 -6.79 -15.50 8.36
N LEU A 24 -5.48 -15.67 8.14
CA LEU A 24 -4.91 -15.55 6.79
C LEU A 24 -5.21 -16.85 6.06
N GLU A 25 -5.80 -16.77 4.87
CA GLU A 25 -5.99 -17.96 4.07
C GLU A 25 -4.63 -18.35 3.47
N ASN A 26 -4.01 -19.36 4.08
CA ASN A 26 -2.67 -19.89 3.73
C ASN A 26 -2.51 -20.27 2.26
N SER A 27 -3.57 -20.23 1.45
CA SER A 27 -3.55 -20.53 0.03
C SER A 27 -3.28 -19.34 -0.90
N VAL A 28 -3.22 -18.10 -0.40
CA VAL A 28 -2.93 -16.87 -1.19
C VAL A 28 -2.24 -15.80 -0.32
N ASP A 29 -2.38 -15.88 1.00
CA ASP A 29 -2.02 -14.82 1.95
C ASP A 29 -0.76 -15.16 2.73
N TYR A 30 0.30 -14.37 2.53
CA TYR A 30 1.55 -14.54 3.26
C TYR A 30 1.79 -13.35 4.18
N ILE A 31 1.86 -13.63 5.48
CA ILE A 31 2.08 -12.63 6.53
C ILE A 31 3.33 -11.79 6.26
N GLU A 32 4.38 -12.40 5.68
CA GLU A 32 5.61 -11.71 5.31
C GLU A 32 5.41 -10.61 4.26
N GLU A 33 4.44 -10.76 3.34
CA GLU A 33 4.13 -9.75 2.34
C GLU A 33 3.40 -8.56 2.96
N LEU A 34 2.45 -8.83 3.87
CA LEU A 34 1.79 -7.80 4.66
C LEU A 34 2.78 -7.02 5.52
N ILE A 35 3.73 -7.71 6.16
CA ILE A 35 4.80 -7.05 6.93
C ILE A 35 5.63 -6.18 6.00
N PHE A 36 6.14 -6.73 4.89
CA PHE A 36 7.06 -6.01 4.02
C PHE A 36 6.43 -4.74 3.39
N CYS A 37 5.17 -4.84 2.97
CA CYS A 37 4.43 -3.76 2.31
C CYS A 37 3.79 -2.76 3.28
N SER A 38 3.78 -3.04 4.58
CA SER A 38 3.14 -2.16 5.57
C SER A 38 3.83 -0.78 5.69
N PRO A 39 3.12 0.29 6.08
CA PRO A 39 3.69 1.62 6.25
C PRO A 39 4.38 1.84 7.61
N ILE A 40 5.14 0.85 8.10
CA ILE A 40 5.89 0.94 9.36
C ILE A 40 7.40 1.02 9.09
N SER A 41 8.20 1.28 10.13
CA SER A 41 9.66 1.39 9.98
C SER A 41 10.29 0.11 9.42
N ILE A 42 11.31 0.25 8.55
CA ILE A 42 12.02 -0.90 7.98
C ILE A 42 12.71 -1.79 9.05
N LYS A 43 13.00 -1.21 10.22
CA LYS A 43 13.56 -1.94 11.37
C LYS A 43 12.50 -2.84 11.99
N ASP A 44 11.29 -2.33 12.20
CA ASP A 44 10.16 -3.12 12.69
C ASP A 44 9.79 -4.23 11.70
N LYS A 45 9.78 -3.92 10.40
CA LYS A 45 9.57 -4.93 9.35
C LYS A 45 10.58 -6.07 9.44
N LEU A 46 11.86 -5.75 9.55
CA LEU A 46 12.92 -6.75 9.66
C LEU A 46 12.75 -7.62 10.92
N GLU A 47 12.46 -6.99 12.06
CA GLU A 47 12.22 -7.71 13.32
C GLU A 47 11.03 -8.68 13.19
N MET A 48 9.90 -8.21 12.66
CA MET A 48 8.71 -9.04 12.45
C MET A 48 8.93 -10.16 11.44
N LEU A 49 9.64 -9.88 10.33
CA LEU A 49 9.98 -10.91 9.35
C LEU A 49 10.83 -12.01 10.00
N MET A 50 11.78 -11.66 10.88
CA MET A 50 12.55 -12.63 11.64
C MET A 50 11.68 -13.42 12.64
N GLN A 51 10.63 -12.81 13.21
CA GLN A 51 9.70 -13.53 14.11
C GLN A 51 8.90 -14.62 13.39
N VAL A 52 8.57 -14.43 12.11
CA VAL A 52 7.83 -15.40 11.29
C VAL A 52 8.73 -16.34 10.47
N GLU A 53 10.06 -16.26 10.63
CA GLU A 53 11.01 -17.06 9.83
C GLU A 53 10.73 -18.56 9.90
N ASP A 54 10.54 -19.07 11.12
CA ASP A 54 10.25 -20.47 11.37
C ASP A 54 8.94 -20.90 10.68
N ASP A 55 7.92 -20.05 10.69
CA ASP A 55 6.62 -20.33 10.09
C ASP A 55 6.71 -20.37 8.56
N VAL A 56 7.49 -19.45 7.96
CA VAL A 56 7.74 -19.41 6.51
C VAL A 56 8.57 -20.61 6.06
N ARG A 57 9.65 -20.94 6.79
CA ARG A 57 10.56 -22.04 6.40
C ARG A 57 9.96 -23.43 6.65
N LYS A 58 9.09 -23.59 7.65
CA LYS A 58 8.39 -24.87 7.93
C LYS A 58 7.18 -25.08 7.04
N ASP A 59 6.85 -24.15 6.15
CA ASP A 59 5.69 -24.30 5.26
C ASP A 59 5.86 -25.45 4.25
N GLU A 60 7.07 -26.00 4.03
CA GLU A 60 7.29 -27.28 3.32
C GLU A 60 6.57 -28.46 4.01
N GLU A 61 6.43 -28.41 5.34
CA GLU A 61 5.78 -29.45 6.15
C GLU A 61 4.26 -29.26 6.21
N ASN A 62 3.76 -28.05 5.93
CA ASN A 62 2.37 -27.67 6.21
C ASN A 62 1.36 -28.07 5.12
N LEU A 63 1.81 -28.47 3.93
CA LEU A 63 0.94 -29.01 2.86
C LEU A 63 -0.34 -28.19 2.61
N THR A 64 -0.27 -26.87 2.75
CA THR A 64 -1.41 -25.93 2.63
C THR A 64 -2.05 -25.89 1.24
N HIS A 65 -1.42 -26.58 0.29
CA HIS A 65 -1.78 -26.66 -1.11
C HIS A 65 -1.90 -28.09 -1.63
N SER A 66 -2.20 -29.06 -0.77
CA SER A 66 -2.68 -30.30 -1.35
C SER A 66 -4.03 -30.05 -2.06
N SER A 67 -4.25 -30.66 -3.24
CA SER A 67 -5.61 -30.79 -3.76
C SER A 67 -6.53 -31.39 -2.67
N GLU A 68 -7.86 -31.25 -2.81
CA GLU A 68 -8.83 -31.76 -1.81
C GLU A 68 -8.59 -33.22 -1.37
N ASP A 69 -7.86 -34.00 -2.16
CA ASP A 69 -7.46 -35.38 -1.91
C ASP A 69 -6.10 -35.57 -1.19
N GLY A 70 -5.40 -34.50 -0.81
CA GLY A 70 -4.08 -34.57 -0.18
C GLY A 70 -2.89 -34.62 -1.15
N THR A 71 -3.11 -34.52 -2.47
CA THR A 71 -2.02 -34.62 -3.46
C THR A 71 -1.28 -33.30 -3.63
N ILE A 72 0.05 -33.33 -3.48
CA ILE A 72 0.93 -32.19 -3.74
C ILE A 72 1.28 -32.17 -5.23
N THR A 73 0.88 -31.11 -5.93
CA THR A 73 1.23 -30.91 -7.34
C THR A 73 2.61 -30.26 -7.48
N GLU A 74 3.14 -30.25 -8.71
CA GLU A 74 4.37 -29.50 -9.02
C GLU A 74 4.18 -27.99 -8.84
N HIS A 75 2.97 -27.47 -9.09
CA HIS A 75 2.64 -26.08 -8.89
C HIS A 75 2.73 -25.70 -7.40
N ASP A 76 2.25 -26.55 -6.51
CA ASP A 76 2.29 -26.30 -5.06
C ASP A 76 3.74 -26.26 -4.54
N ARG A 77 4.59 -27.17 -5.05
CA ARG A 77 6.03 -27.14 -4.75
C ARG A 77 6.71 -25.89 -5.29
N TRP A 78 6.33 -25.43 -6.48
CA TRP A 78 6.85 -24.19 -7.05
C TRP A 78 6.44 -22.99 -6.20
N ARG A 79 5.16 -22.89 -5.83
CA ARG A 79 4.64 -21.82 -4.98
C ARG A 79 5.38 -21.72 -3.65
N HIS A 80 5.63 -22.87 -3.02
CA HIS A 80 6.34 -22.89 -1.75
C HIS A 80 7.82 -22.45 -1.91
N ARG A 81 8.54 -22.94 -2.92
CA ARG A 81 9.91 -22.44 -3.21
C ARG A 81 9.92 -20.94 -3.48
N TYR A 82 8.97 -20.47 -4.29
CA TYR A 82 8.84 -19.06 -4.63
C TYR A 82 8.53 -18.19 -3.41
N ARG A 83 7.73 -18.69 -2.45
CA ARG A 83 7.51 -18.03 -1.15
C ARG A 83 8.80 -17.86 -0.36
N ILE A 84 9.60 -18.93 -0.22
CA ILE A 84 10.92 -18.86 0.47
C ILE A 84 11.85 -17.87 -0.24
N GLU A 85 11.92 -17.94 -1.57
CA GLU A 85 12.74 -17.03 -2.39
C GLU A 85 12.33 -15.56 -2.18
N ARG A 86 11.02 -15.26 -2.16
CA ARG A 86 10.49 -13.91 -1.84
C ARG A 86 10.84 -13.47 -0.43
N TYR A 87 10.64 -14.35 0.55
CA TYR A 87 10.97 -14.07 1.96
C TYR A 87 12.46 -13.75 2.16
N ASP A 88 13.35 -14.57 1.59
CA ASP A 88 14.79 -14.33 1.64
C ASP A 88 15.15 -13.03 0.90
N GLY A 89 14.43 -12.70 -0.18
CA GLY A 89 14.49 -11.42 -0.88
C GLY A 89 14.15 -10.22 0.00
N PHE A 90 13.03 -10.29 0.75
CA PHE A 90 12.61 -9.26 1.70
C PHE A 90 13.67 -9.01 2.77
N LEU A 91 14.14 -10.08 3.42
CA LEU A 91 15.18 -9.97 4.44
C LEU A 91 16.47 -9.36 3.87
N SER A 92 16.88 -9.80 2.69
CA SER A 92 18.11 -9.33 2.04
C SER A 92 18.00 -7.85 1.67
N ALA A 93 16.85 -7.41 1.15
CA ALA A 93 16.60 -6.02 0.81
C ALA A 93 16.65 -5.11 2.04
N LEU A 94 15.95 -5.47 3.13
CA LEU A 94 15.94 -4.67 4.36
C LEU A 94 17.31 -4.64 5.04
N LYS A 95 18.00 -5.78 5.13
CA LYS A 95 19.35 -5.85 5.71
C LYS A 95 20.33 -5.02 4.90
N LEU A 96 20.32 -5.14 3.58
CA LEU A 96 21.17 -4.34 2.71
C LEU A 96 20.87 -2.84 2.90
N ALA A 97 19.60 -2.45 2.88
CA ALA A 97 19.19 -1.06 3.06
C ALA A 97 19.72 -0.49 4.39
N LEU A 98 19.60 -1.23 5.49
CA LEU A 98 20.14 -0.85 6.80
C LEU A 98 21.68 -0.80 6.82
N GLU A 99 22.35 -1.74 6.14
CA GLU A 99 23.81 -1.73 6.02
C GLU A 99 24.34 -0.52 5.25
N GLN A 100 23.59 -0.01 4.27
CA GLN A 100 24.01 1.17 3.50
C GLN A 100 23.90 2.47 4.31
N GLN A 101 23.06 2.52 5.36
CA GLN A 101 22.93 3.68 6.24
C GLN A 101 24.23 4.00 6.99
N VAL A 102 25.14 3.04 7.15
CA VAL A 102 26.41 3.24 7.88
C VAL A 102 27.63 3.29 6.97
N LYS A 103 27.45 3.24 5.64
CA LYS A 103 28.55 3.24 4.67
C LYS A 103 28.80 4.66 4.16
N GLU A 104 30.06 4.92 3.78
CA GLU A 104 30.40 6.13 3.05
C GLU A 104 29.74 6.13 1.67
N GLY A 105 29.19 7.28 1.28
CA GLY A 105 28.48 7.43 0.02
C GLY A 105 28.12 8.87 -0.27
N VAL A 106 27.23 9.05 -1.23
CA VAL A 106 26.55 10.31 -1.48
C VAL A 106 25.07 10.06 -1.24
N PHE A 107 24.47 10.86 -0.37
CA PHE A 107 23.07 10.79 -0.01
C PHE A 107 22.38 12.03 -0.58
N VAL A 108 21.48 11.82 -1.52
CA VAL A 108 20.67 12.89 -2.13
C VAL A 108 19.33 12.91 -1.41
N VAL A 109 18.92 14.08 -0.94
CA VAL A 109 17.62 14.28 -0.30
C VAL A 109 16.71 15.03 -1.25
N GLU A 110 15.53 14.47 -1.46
CA GLU A 110 14.41 15.08 -2.16
C GLU A 110 13.21 15.11 -1.20
N SER A 111 12.40 16.15 -1.29
CA SER A 111 11.11 16.24 -0.62
C SER A 111 10.00 15.93 -1.62
N GLY A 112 8.86 15.46 -1.12
CA GLY A 112 7.66 15.26 -1.89
C GLY A 112 6.45 15.84 -1.16
N ASP A 113 5.61 16.53 -1.92
CA ASP A 113 4.38 17.15 -1.44
C ASP A 113 3.21 16.80 -2.35
N TYR A 114 2.05 16.55 -1.77
CA TYR A 114 0.81 16.47 -2.55
C TYR A 114 0.24 17.88 -2.78
N ASP A 115 0.12 18.28 -4.05
CA ASP A 115 -0.56 19.51 -4.45
C ASP A 115 -2.05 19.23 -4.69
N SER A 116 -2.89 19.69 -3.77
CA SER A 116 -4.34 19.54 -3.85
C SER A 116 -4.98 20.31 -5.00
N ASP A 117 -4.37 21.39 -5.48
CA ASP A 117 -4.94 22.23 -6.53
C ASP A 117 -4.86 21.53 -7.89
N VAL A 118 -3.83 20.71 -8.12
CA VAL A 118 -3.66 19.92 -9.35
C VAL A 118 -3.88 18.42 -9.15
N CYS A 119 -4.11 17.98 -7.91
CA CYS A 119 -4.30 16.58 -7.53
C CYS A 119 -3.12 15.69 -7.95
N ASP A 120 -1.89 16.18 -7.77
CA ASP A 120 -0.66 15.51 -8.20
C ASP A 120 0.45 15.66 -7.14
N ILE A 121 1.54 14.93 -7.34
CA ILE A 121 2.73 14.98 -6.49
C ILE A 121 3.75 15.94 -7.10
N ASP A 122 4.25 16.88 -6.30
CA ASP A 122 5.45 17.65 -6.62
C ASP A 122 6.65 17.11 -5.83
N THR A 123 7.83 17.10 -6.45
CA THR A 123 9.06 16.64 -5.81
C THR A 123 10.15 17.68 -6.00
N SER A 124 10.82 18.04 -4.91
CA SER A 124 11.88 19.04 -4.92
C SER A 124 13.21 18.45 -4.48
N PHE A 125 14.28 18.81 -5.20
CA PHE A 125 15.64 18.54 -4.74
C PHE A 125 15.99 19.46 -3.58
N GLU A 126 16.44 18.88 -2.47
CA GLU A 126 16.77 19.65 -1.27
C GLU A 126 18.28 19.80 -1.08
N SER A 127 19.01 18.68 -0.97
CA SER A 127 20.42 18.73 -0.60
C SER A 127 21.17 17.43 -0.89
N ILE A 128 22.50 17.47 -0.68
CA ILE A 128 23.42 16.34 -0.84
C ILE A 128 24.33 16.25 0.39
N PHE A 129 24.46 15.05 0.95
CA PHE A 129 25.26 14.75 2.13
C PHE A 129 26.28 13.65 1.88
N ALA A 130 27.36 13.64 2.67
CA ALA A 130 28.41 12.63 2.59
C ALA A 130 28.10 11.39 3.44
N THR A 131 27.20 11.54 4.40
CA THR A 131 26.74 10.47 5.28
C THR A 131 25.23 10.46 5.40
N TYR A 132 24.68 9.28 5.72
CA TYR A 132 23.25 9.12 5.97
C TYR A 132 22.80 9.91 7.21
N ASP A 133 23.59 9.88 8.30
CA ASP A 133 23.27 10.60 9.53
C ASP A 133 23.12 12.11 9.30
N GLU A 134 24.01 12.71 8.49
CA GLU A 134 23.88 14.13 8.11
C GLU A 134 22.58 14.42 7.34
N ALA A 135 22.16 13.50 6.45
CA ALA A 135 20.90 13.63 5.72
C ALA A 135 19.69 13.55 6.66
N ILE A 136 19.68 12.60 7.60
CA ILE A 136 18.60 12.45 8.57
C ILE A 136 18.55 13.63 9.56
N ASP A 137 19.70 14.08 10.05
CA ASP A 137 19.78 15.25 10.93
C ASP A 137 19.23 16.51 10.25
N TRP A 138 19.47 16.65 8.93
CA TRP A 138 18.90 17.73 8.15
C TRP A 138 17.38 17.59 8.02
N ILE A 139 16.86 16.41 7.68
CA ILE A 139 15.42 16.15 7.58
C ILE A 139 14.71 16.44 8.92
N HIS A 140 15.29 16.02 10.04
CA HIS A 140 14.71 16.30 11.37
C HIS A 140 14.71 17.80 11.70
N GLN A 141 15.71 18.55 11.25
CA GLN A 141 15.73 20.01 11.39
C GLN A 141 14.64 20.65 10.53
N ASP A 142 14.49 20.20 9.29
CA ASP A 142 13.50 20.70 8.34
C ASP A 142 12.07 20.50 8.86
N ILE A 143 11.74 19.26 9.26
CA ILE A 143 10.48 18.92 9.96
C ILE A 143 10.21 19.83 11.16
N THR A 144 11.26 20.18 11.92
CA THR A 144 11.10 21.04 13.10
C THR A 144 10.91 22.51 12.73
N ILE A 145 11.57 22.99 11.67
CA ILE A 145 11.52 24.40 11.24
C ILE A 145 10.17 24.71 10.61
N ASP A 146 9.69 23.82 9.75
CA ASP A 146 8.42 23.99 9.03
C ASP A 146 7.21 23.42 9.78
N GLU A 147 7.45 22.91 11.00
CA GLU A 147 6.42 22.41 11.93
C GLU A 147 5.55 21.29 11.32
N TYR A 148 6.13 20.46 10.42
CA TYR A 148 5.42 19.35 9.80
C TYR A 148 4.88 18.36 10.86
N THR A 149 3.66 17.90 10.60
CA THR A 149 2.89 17.00 11.45
C THR A 149 2.58 15.69 10.71
N PRO A 150 2.23 14.61 11.43
CA PRO A 150 1.85 13.34 10.81
C PRO A 150 0.61 13.36 9.92
N ASP A 151 -0.15 14.46 9.89
CA ASP A 151 -1.31 14.65 9.02
C ASP A 151 -0.97 15.44 7.74
N ASP A 152 0.25 15.96 7.62
CA ASP A 152 0.70 16.69 6.43
C ASP A 152 1.07 15.75 5.30
N THR A 153 0.70 16.13 4.07
CA THR A 153 0.98 15.35 2.86
C THR A 153 2.39 15.59 2.33
N HIS A 154 3.36 15.44 3.23
CA HIS A 154 4.77 15.70 3.01
C HIS A 154 5.62 14.48 3.39
N TRP A 155 6.60 14.14 2.57
CA TRP A 155 7.57 13.08 2.85
C TRP A 155 8.93 13.42 2.27
N TYR A 156 9.95 12.64 2.64
CA TYR A 156 11.28 12.76 2.05
C TYR A 156 11.68 11.45 1.37
N GLU A 157 12.42 11.57 0.29
CA GLU A 157 13.18 10.49 -0.31
C GLU A 157 14.69 10.72 -0.11
N VAL A 158 15.40 9.68 0.31
CA VAL A 158 16.87 9.70 0.37
C VAL A 158 17.41 8.63 -0.57
N SER A 159 18.09 9.07 -1.63
CA SER A 159 18.79 8.16 -2.54
C SER A 159 20.25 8.02 -2.12
N ALA A 160 20.70 6.78 -1.88
CA ALA A 160 22.09 6.45 -1.57
C ALA A 160 22.86 6.03 -2.83
N TRP A 161 24.02 6.65 -3.02
CA TRP A 161 24.89 6.46 -4.19
C TRP A 161 26.31 6.12 -3.75
N THR A 162 26.95 5.17 -4.43
CA THR A 162 28.38 4.87 -4.22
C THR A 162 29.13 4.75 -5.54
N LYS A 163 30.46 4.84 -5.48
CA LYS A 163 31.30 4.62 -6.65
C LYS A 163 31.47 3.13 -6.92
N ASN A 164 31.22 2.74 -8.15
CA ASN A 164 31.59 1.40 -8.63
C ASN A 164 33.09 1.28 -8.95
N ASP A 165 33.51 0.09 -9.39
CA ASP A 165 34.91 -0.25 -9.69
C ASP A 165 35.57 0.65 -10.75
N VAL A 166 34.78 1.32 -11.60
CA VAL A 166 35.27 2.28 -12.60
C VAL A 166 35.16 3.73 -12.15
N GLY A 167 34.82 3.96 -10.88
CA GLY A 167 34.79 5.28 -10.23
C GLY A 167 33.54 6.11 -10.53
N LYS A 168 32.50 5.54 -11.15
CA LYS A 168 31.23 6.22 -11.42
C LYS A 168 30.25 6.00 -10.27
N TYR A 169 29.47 7.02 -9.93
CA TYR A 169 28.37 6.86 -8.99
C TYR A 169 27.26 6.02 -9.61
N GLU A 170 26.78 5.05 -8.84
CA GLU A 170 25.57 4.29 -9.10
C GLU A 170 24.70 4.30 -7.85
N GLN A 171 23.38 4.36 -8.07
CA GLN A 171 22.40 4.31 -7.00
C GLN A 171 22.37 2.89 -6.44
N ILE A 172 22.35 2.80 -5.12
CA ILE A 172 22.30 1.53 -4.40
C ILE A 172 20.87 1.27 -3.95
N CYS A 173 20.28 2.25 -3.27
CA CYS A 173 18.94 2.18 -2.76
C CYS A 173 18.35 3.57 -2.56
N SER A 174 17.03 3.63 -2.50
CA SER A 174 16.25 4.79 -2.07
C SER A 174 15.50 4.46 -0.79
N TYR A 175 15.35 5.44 0.09
CA TYR A 175 14.59 5.36 1.33
C TYR A 175 13.43 6.34 1.27
N ILE A 176 12.22 5.92 1.64
CA ILE A 176 11.15 6.88 1.97
C ILE A 176 11.14 7.09 3.47
N ILE A 177 11.13 8.36 3.83
CA ILE A 177 11.06 8.81 5.20
C ILE A 177 9.70 9.48 5.42
N ILE A 178 8.96 8.95 6.37
CA ILE A 178 7.65 9.46 6.80
C ILE A 178 7.80 9.81 8.27
N ASN A 179 7.46 11.05 8.65
CA ASN A 179 7.55 11.53 10.04
C ASN A 179 8.94 11.31 10.67
N GLY A 180 10.01 11.47 9.87
CA GLY A 180 11.39 11.29 10.32
C GLY A 180 11.85 9.84 10.48
N GLU A 181 11.02 8.84 10.11
CA GLU A 181 11.37 7.42 10.13
C GLU A 181 11.43 6.81 8.73
N VAL A 182 12.39 5.92 8.49
CA VAL A 182 12.45 5.17 7.23
C VAL A 182 11.39 4.07 7.22
N CYS A 183 10.34 4.25 6.43
CA CYS A 183 9.23 3.30 6.29
C CYS A 183 9.43 2.34 5.11
N PHE A 184 10.08 2.81 4.04
CA PHE A 184 10.31 2.02 2.84
C PHE A 184 11.76 2.14 2.39
N ALA A 185 12.27 1.05 1.82
CA ALA A 185 13.57 1.03 1.20
C ALA A 185 13.51 0.17 -0.05
N TRP A 186 14.10 0.66 -1.13
CA TRP A 186 14.12 -0.02 -2.41
C TRP A 186 15.53 -0.12 -2.92
N ILE A 187 15.94 -1.32 -3.29
CA ILE A 187 17.26 -1.56 -3.85
C ILE A 187 17.17 -1.30 -5.35
N ALA A 188 18.10 -0.50 -5.88
CA ALA A 188 18.17 -0.23 -7.31
C ALA A 188 18.36 -1.54 -8.09
N ASP A 189 17.55 -1.75 -9.14
CA ASP A 189 17.51 -2.97 -9.94
C ASP A 189 18.90 -3.49 -10.36
N GLU A 190 19.77 -2.60 -10.85
CA GLU A 190 21.11 -2.98 -11.28
C GLU A 190 21.96 -3.46 -10.10
N TYR A 191 21.84 -2.80 -8.94
CA TYR A 191 22.55 -3.17 -7.72
C TYR A 191 22.03 -4.50 -7.16
N ALA A 192 20.71 -4.69 -7.12
CA ALA A 192 20.07 -5.94 -6.70
C ALA A 192 20.56 -7.12 -7.54
N ARG A 193 20.56 -6.99 -8.88
CA ARG A 193 21.05 -8.02 -9.80
C ARG A 193 22.52 -8.36 -9.58
N LYS A 194 23.40 -7.36 -9.41
CA LYS A 194 24.84 -7.59 -9.14
C LYS A 194 25.09 -8.35 -7.84
N ASN A 195 24.23 -8.15 -6.84
CA ASN A 195 24.36 -8.76 -5.53
C ASN A 195 23.49 -10.02 -5.36
N ASN A 196 22.91 -10.55 -6.46
CA ASN A 196 22.02 -11.71 -6.46
C ASN A 196 20.84 -11.59 -5.47
N ILE A 197 20.34 -10.37 -5.28
CA ILE A 197 19.15 -10.12 -4.47
C ILE A 197 17.95 -10.29 -5.38
N GLN A 198 17.15 -11.34 -5.13
CA GLN A 198 15.88 -11.54 -5.81
C GLN A 198 14.83 -10.61 -5.17
N TYR A 199 14.65 -9.46 -5.80
CA TYR A 199 13.81 -8.38 -5.33
C TYR A 199 13.04 -7.80 -6.52
N TYR A 200 11.72 -7.97 -6.51
CA TYR A 200 10.84 -7.56 -7.60
C TYR A 200 9.71 -6.70 -7.04
N HIS A 201 9.95 -5.39 -6.99
CA HIS A 201 8.99 -4.42 -6.45
C HIS A 201 7.60 -4.49 -7.12
N SER A 202 7.55 -4.82 -8.41
CA SER A 202 6.31 -4.87 -9.19
C SER A 202 5.44 -6.12 -8.94
N GLU A 203 5.85 -7.03 -8.04
CA GLU A 203 5.17 -8.31 -7.81
C GLU A 203 4.50 -8.41 -6.42
N TYR A 204 4.43 -7.30 -5.68
CA TYR A 204 3.89 -7.27 -4.33
C TYR A 204 2.42 -6.87 -4.34
N GLU A 205 1.55 -7.88 -4.29
CA GLU A 205 0.10 -7.73 -4.36
C GLU A 205 -0.54 -8.16 -3.06
N ILE A 206 -1.44 -7.32 -2.51
CA ILE A 206 -2.13 -7.65 -1.28
C ILE A 206 -3.38 -8.46 -1.60
N ASN A 207 -3.26 -9.78 -1.49
CA ASN A 207 -4.32 -10.73 -1.86
C ASN A 207 -5.19 -11.21 -0.70
N VAL A 208 -5.32 -10.39 0.36
CA VAL A 208 -6.13 -10.73 1.54
C VAL A 208 -7.58 -10.28 1.41
N GLY A 209 -8.49 -10.99 2.07
CA GLY A 209 -9.89 -10.55 2.15
C GLY A 209 -10.09 -9.28 2.97
N VAL A 210 -11.23 -8.63 2.76
CA VAL A 210 -11.60 -7.38 3.43
C VAL A 210 -12.92 -7.52 4.21
N PRO A 211 -13.13 -6.71 5.27
CA PRO A 211 -14.38 -6.72 6.04
C PRO A 211 -15.52 -5.92 5.42
N PHE A 212 -15.29 -5.25 4.28
CA PHE A 212 -16.25 -4.34 3.67
C PHE A 212 -17.23 -5.06 2.75
N VAL A 213 -18.37 -4.43 2.48
CA VAL A 213 -19.39 -4.90 1.53
C VAL A 213 -19.80 -3.79 0.58
N ALA A 214 -20.37 -4.12 -0.59
CA ALA A 214 -20.88 -3.11 -1.51
C ALA A 214 -21.88 -2.16 -0.83
N GLY A 215 -21.65 -0.86 -0.99
CA GLY A 215 -22.43 0.22 -0.36
C GLY A 215 -21.82 0.76 0.93
N ASP A 216 -20.81 0.09 1.52
CA ASP A 216 -20.05 0.69 2.61
C ASP A 216 -19.37 1.98 2.12
N ILE A 217 -19.45 3.04 2.93
CA ILE A 217 -18.58 4.19 2.78
C ILE A 217 -17.40 3.95 3.71
N ILE A 218 -16.19 4.04 3.17
CA ILE A 218 -14.94 3.90 3.91
C ILE A 218 -14.21 5.23 3.91
N GLU A 219 -13.42 5.45 4.95
CA GLU A 219 -12.41 6.50 5.03
C GLU A 219 -11.03 5.85 4.94
N VAL A 220 -10.17 6.45 4.13
CA VAL A 220 -8.78 6.04 3.95
C VAL A 220 -7.88 7.17 4.44
N ASN A 221 -6.94 6.85 5.32
CA ASN A 221 -5.83 7.74 5.62
C ASN A 221 -4.68 7.48 4.64
N ALA A 222 -4.53 8.36 3.65
CA ALA A 222 -3.53 8.20 2.58
C ALA A 222 -2.28 9.09 2.77
N VAL A 223 -2.19 9.78 3.91
CA VAL A 223 -1.05 10.63 4.27
C VAL A 223 0.22 9.76 4.40
N PRO A 224 1.38 10.22 3.91
CA PRO A 224 1.67 11.55 3.35
C PRO A 224 1.42 11.69 1.84
N PHE A 225 1.09 10.62 1.12
CA PHE A 225 1.07 10.65 -0.36
C PHE A 225 -0.19 11.28 -0.94
N CYS A 226 -1.26 11.35 -0.17
CA CYS A 226 -2.52 11.97 -0.54
C CYS A 226 -3.32 12.34 0.72
N PRO A 227 -4.17 13.38 0.68
CA PRO A 227 -5.08 13.67 1.79
C PRO A 227 -5.98 12.49 2.14
N LYS A 228 -6.53 12.51 3.36
CA LYS A 228 -7.58 11.56 3.74
C LYS A 228 -8.77 11.73 2.80
N TYR A 229 -9.33 10.62 2.35
CA TYR A 229 -10.48 10.65 1.44
C TYR A 229 -11.53 9.62 1.84
N LYS A 230 -12.78 9.89 1.47
CA LYS A 230 -13.88 8.96 1.61
C LYS A 230 -14.15 8.28 0.27
N ALA A 231 -14.39 6.98 0.30
CA ALA A 231 -14.71 6.21 -0.89
C ALA A 231 -15.93 5.33 -0.64
N LEU A 232 -16.74 5.11 -1.69
CA LEU A 232 -17.85 4.17 -1.67
C LEU A 232 -17.38 2.83 -2.24
N VAL A 233 -17.58 1.74 -1.50
CA VAL A 233 -17.33 0.38 -1.99
C VAL A 233 -18.42 0.03 -2.99
N THR A 234 -18.03 -0.25 -4.23
CA THR A 234 -18.97 -0.60 -5.31
C THR A 234 -19.04 -2.11 -5.52
N SER A 235 -17.94 -2.85 -5.38
CA SER A 235 -17.91 -4.30 -5.58
C SER A 235 -16.82 -4.92 -4.71
N ILE A 236 -17.04 -6.14 -4.23
CA ILE A 236 -16.03 -6.91 -3.47
C ILE A 236 -15.49 -8.13 -4.23
N GLY A 237 -16.03 -8.44 -5.40
CA GLY A 237 -15.57 -9.54 -6.24
C GLY A 237 -15.51 -10.89 -5.52
N ASP A 238 -14.36 -11.57 -5.60
CA ASP A 238 -14.09 -12.83 -4.87
C ASP A 238 -13.64 -12.62 -3.41
N ASN A 239 -13.57 -11.35 -2.98
CA ASN A 239 -13.03 -10.90 -1.69
C ASN A 239 -11.64 -11.47 -1.37
N ARG A 240 -10.78 -11.62 -2.39
CA ARG A 240 -9.42 -12.16 -2.23
C ARG A 240 -8.42 -11.40 -3.09
N ASP A 241 -8.61 -11.40 -4.40
CA ASP A 241 -7.65 -10.83 -5.34
C ASP A 241 -7.30 -9.36 -5.02
N CYS A 242 -6.10 -8.94 -5.40
CA CYS A 242 -5.64 -7.55 -5.26
C CYS A 242 -6.61 -6.54 -5.89
N CYS A 243 -7.30 -6.95 -6.97
CA CYS A 243 -8.33 -6.17 -7.65
C CYS A 243 -9.77 -6.44 -7.18
N CYS A 244 -10.00 -7.28 -6.15
CA CYS A 244 -11.35 -7.73 -5.80
C CYS A 244 -12.27 -6.59 -5.32
N ILE A 245 -11.73 -5.66 -4.52
CA ILE A 245 -12.48 -4.54 -3.95
C ILE A 245 -12.36 -3.32 -4.86
N GLN A 246 -13.47 -2.97 -5.50
CA GLN A 246 -13.62 -1.76 -6.29
C GLN A 246 -14.28 -0.68 -5.45
N VAL A 247 -13.72 0.53 -5.52
CA VAL A 247 -14.25 1.70 -4.84
C VAL A 247 -14.38 2.85 -5.82
N MET A 248 -15.18 3.85 -5.45
CA MET A 248 -15.22 5.13 -6.13
C MET A 248 -15.05 6.30 -5.16
N THR A 249 -14.36 7.33 -5.62
CA THR A 249 -14.13 8.58 -4.87
C THR A 249 -14.32 9.78 -5.79
N CYS A 250 -14.51 10.95 -5.20
CA CYS A 250 -14.54 12.23 -5.91
C CYS A 250 -13.24 12.97 -5.62
N ASP A 251 -12.56 13.45 -6.66
CA ASP A 251 -11.42 14.35 -6.48
C ASP A 251 -11.86 15.80 -6.21
N ALA A 252 -10.89 16.65 -5.88
CA ALA A 252 -11.14 18.06 -5.57
C ALA A 252 -11.74 18.85 -6.76
N SER A 253 -11.59 18.35 -8.00
CA SER A 253 -12.17 18.95 -9.20
C SER A 253 -13.66 18.59 -9.40
N GLY A 254 -14.21 17.72 -8.55
CA GLY A 254 -15.59 17.25 -8.66
C GLY A 254 -15.77 16.07 -9.62
N VAL A 255 -14.67 15.40 -9.99
CA VAL A 255 -14.66 14.25 -10.89
C VAL A 255 -14.63 12.95 -10.10
N TRP A 256 -15.53 12.04 -10.44
CA TRP A 256 -15.64 10.72 -9.85
C TRP A 256 -14.82 9.71 -10.63
N LYS A 257 -13.99 8.97 -9.89
CA LYS A 257 -13.12 7.91 -10.40
C LYS A 257 -13.45 6.60 -9.70
N ASN A 258 -13.27 5.49 -10.39
CA ASN A 258 -13.37 4.15 -9.83
C ASN A 258 -12.07 3.36 -10.03
N GLY A 259 -11.82 2.40 -9.14
CA GLY A 259 -10.64 1.56 -9.23
C GLY A 259 -10.47 0.63 -8.05
N ALA A 260 -9.50 -0.26 -8.17
CA ALA A 260 -9.16 -1.22 -7.13
C ALA A 260 -8.58 -0.51 -5.91
N LEU A 261 -9.21 -0.68 -4.75
CA LEU A 261 -8.79 -0.03 -3.50
C LEU A 261 -7.37 -0.43 -3.13
N LYS A 262 -7.02 -1.72 -3.20
CA LYS A 262 -5.73 -2.21 -2.70
C LYS A 262 -4.53 -1.70 -3.51
N HIS A 263 -4.75 -1.26 -4.75
CA HIS A 263 -3.74 -0.64 -5.61
C HIS A 263 -3.77 0.90 -5.59
N ASN A 264 -4.65 1.51 -4.80
CA ASN A 264 -4.87 2.96 -4.75
C ASN A 264 -5.27 3.60 -6.10
N PHE A 265 -5.96 2.87 -6.98
CA PHE A 265 -6.32 3.34 -8.33
C PHE A 265 -7.36 4.47 -8.38
N VAL A 266 -7.71 5.07 -7.24
CA VAL A 266 -8.72 6.13 -7.14
C VAL A 266 -8.19 7.47 -6.63
N ALA A 267 -7.05 7.49 -5.95
CA ALA A 267 -6.51 8.71 -5.32
C ALA A 267 -5.16 9.09 -5.91
N THR A 268 -4.15 8.24 -5.74
CA THR A 268 -2.83 8.43 -6.32
C THR A 268 -2.38 7.15 -7.00
N HIS A 269 -2.22 7.20 -8.32
CA HIS A 269 -1.54 6.15 -9.10
C HIS A 269 -0.02 6.18 -8.89
N THR A 270 0.46 7.08 -8.05
CA THR A 270 1.85 7.45 -7.93
C THR A 270 2.49 6.78 -6.71
N TYR A 271 3.73 6.39 -6.95
CA TYR A 271 4.63 5.73 -6.04
C TYR A 271 4.92 6.60 -4.80
N PRO A 272 5.15 6.01 -3.61
CA PRO A 272 5.08 4.58 -3.30
C PRO A 272 3.68 4.00 -3.42
N PHE A 273 3.60 2.80 -3.99
CA PHE A 273 2.37 2.01 -4.01
C PHE A 273 2.10 1.44 -2.60
N ILE A 274 1.60 2.28 -1.71
CA ILE A 274 1.09 1.81 -0.41
C ILE A 274 -0.38 1.49 -0.59
N SER A 275 -0.75 0.28 -0.21
CA SER A 275 -2.15 -0.10 -0.24
C SER A 275 -2.96 0.70 0.77
N PRO A 276 -4.03 1.40 0.34
CA PRO A 276 -5.04 2.02 1.20
C PRO A 276 -5.62 1.07 2.25
N LEU A 277 -5.55 -0.24 2.01
CA LEU A 277 -6.11 -1.25 2.90
C LEU A 277 -5.53 -1.18 4.32
N TYR A 278 -4.26 -0.76 4.49
CA TYR A 278 -3.65 -0.66 5.83
C TYR A 278 -4.36 0.34 6.75
N THR A 279 -5.04 1.34 6.16
CA THR A 279 -5.65 2.44 6.89
C THR A 279 -7.16 2.56 6.70
N ALA A 280 -7.73 1.81 5.74
CA ALA A 280 -9.16 1.84 5.41
C ALA A 280 -10.04 1.39 6.58
N SER A 281 -11.09 2.16 6.88
CA SER A 281 -12.10 1.81 7.89
C SER A 281 -13.49 2.31 7.46
N ARG A 282 -14.57 1.67 7.93
CA ARG A 282 -15.93 2.14 7.64
C ARG A 282 -16.16 3.51 8.24
N TYR A 283 -16.64 4.42 7.40
CA TYR A 283 -17.05 5.76 7.80
C TYR A 283 -18.50 5.76 8.27
N CYS A 284 -18.73 6.09 9.53
CA CYS A 284 -20.07 6.24 10.13
C CYS A 284 -20.37 7.68 10.58
N GLY A 285 -19.53 8.64 10.21
CA GLY A 285 -19.69 10.06 10.56
C GLY A 285 -20.75 10.78 9.73
N GLU A 286 -20.89 12.07 9.97
CA GLU A 286 -21.71 12.95 9.14
C GLU A 286 -20.98 13.25 7.83
N LEU A 287 -21.72 13.25 6.71
CA LEU A 287 -21.16 13.62 5.41
C LEU A 287 -21.35 15.11 5.20
N GLU A 288 -20.36 15.75 4.59
CA GLU A 288 -20.46 17.14 4.19
C GLU A 288 -21.51 17.36 3.09
N PRO A 289 -22.03 18.59 2.89
CA PRO A 289 -23.10 18.85 1.92
C PRO A 289 -22.78 18.45 0.47
N ASP A 290 -21.52 18.55 0.07
CA ASP A 290 -21.00 18.13 -1.24
C ASP A 290 -20.84 16.61 -1.35
N GLU A 291 -20.67 15.91 -0.23
CA GLU A 291 -20.58 14.45 -0.13
C GLU A 291 -21.95 13.74 -0.09
N ILE A 292 -23.07 14.46 -0.05
CA ILE A 292 -24.44 13.89 0.04
C ILE A 292 -24.72 12.83 -1.05
N ILE A 293 -24.11 12.96 -2.23
CA ILE A 293 -24.25 11.98 -3.31
C ILE A 293 -23.75 10.58 -2.91
N LEU A 294 -22.74 10.45 -2.03
CA LEU A 294 -22.31 9.15 -1.49
C LEU A 294 -23.44 8.45 -0.76
N LYS A 295 -24.24 9.18 0.03
CA LYS A 295 -25.42 8.64 0.73
C LYS A 295 -26.50 8.17 -0.24
N GLN A 296 -26.71 8.90 -1.34
CA GLN A 296 -27.68 8.52 -2.37
C GLN A 296 -27.23 7.23 -3.08
N LEU A 297 -25.95 7.14 -3.46
CA LEU A 297 -25.37 5.95 -4.08
C LEU A 297 -25.34 4.76 -3.13
N GLN A 298 -24.95 4.97 -1.86
CA GLN A 298 -25.06 3.95 -0.80
C GLN A 298 -26.50 3.43 -0.68
N SER A 299 -27.50 4.31 -0.69
CA SER A 299 -28.92 3.93 -0.62
C SER A 299 -29.38 3.17 -1.86
N TYR A 300 -28.84 3.52 -3.04
CA TYR A 300 -29.08 2.77 -4.28
C TYR A 300 -28.51 1.35 -4.19
N ILE A 301 -27.23 1.21 -3.80
CA ILE A 301 -26.55 -0.09 -3.68
C ILE A 301 -27.21 -0.93 -2.59
N ASN A 302 -27.39 -0.38 -1.39
CA ASN A 302 -28.06 -1.00 -0.25
C ASN A 302 -27.59 -2.46 0.02
N GLY A 303 -26.28 -2.70 0.01
CA GLY A 303 -25.70 -4.04 0.21
C GLY A 303 -25.82 -4.99 -0.98
N SER A 304 -26.33 -4.55 -2.14
CA SER A 304 -26.52 -5.39 -3.31
C SER A 304 -25.32 -5.33 -4.25
N GLU A 305 -24.52 -6.39 -4.30
CA GLU A 305 -23.40 -6.54 -5.25
C GLU A 305 -23.84 -6.28 -6.70
N GLU A 306 -24.98 -6.80 -7.16
CA GLU A 306 -25.47 -6.55 -8.54
C GLU A 306 -25.65 -5.05 -8.86
N ARG A 307 -26.15 -4.26 -7.90
CA ARG A 307 -26.33 -2.82 -8.08
C ARG A 307 -25.00 -2.08 -7.99
N GLY A 308 -24.14 -2.54 -7.10
CA GLY A 308 -22.77 -2.08 -6.96
C GLY A 308 -21.95 -2.28 -8.24
N ASP A 309 -21.97 -3.48 -8.81
CA ASP A 309 -21.36 -3.83 -10.09
C ASP A 309 -21.91 -2.99 -11.23
N LYS A 310 -23.24 -2.80 -11.28
CA LYS A 310 -23.88 -1.94 -12.29
C LYS A 310 -23.39 -0.49 -12.22
N LEU A 311 -23.20 0.04 -11.01
CA LEU A 311 -22.60 1.36 -10.81
C LEU A 311 -21.12 1.35 -11.20
N ASN A 312 -20.36 0.34 -10.81
CA ASN A 312 -18.95 0.20 -11.18
C ASN A 312 -18.76 0.20 -12.71
N ASP A 313 -19.56 -0.58 -13.44
CA ASP A 313 -19.56 -0.65 -14.90
C ASP A 313 -19.90 0.70 -15.56
N TYR A 314 -20.77 1.49 -14.93
CA TYR A 314 -21.12 2.83 -15.42
C TYR A 314 -19.94 3.81 -15.39
N LEU A 315 -19.04 3.68 -14.40
CA LEU A 315 -17.80 4.46 -14.28
C LEU A 315 -16.60 3.84 -14.99
N PHE A 316 -16.67 2.57 -15.39
CA PHE A 316 -15.52 1.84 -15.92
C PHE A 316 -14.85 2.58 -17.10
N CYS A 317 -13.58 2.92 -16.91
CA CYS A 317 -12.73 3.67 -17.85
C CYS A 317 -13.30 5.05 -18.26
N LYS A 318 -14.21 5.63 -17.48
CA LYS A 318 -14.86 6.91 -17.78
C LYS A 318 -15.16 7.70 -16.51
N ASP A 319 -14.43 8.80 -16.37
CA ASP A 319 -14.70 9.86 -15.41
C ASP A 319 -16.16 10.35 -15.49
N ARG A 320 -16.77 10.60 -14.32
CA ARG A 320 -18.14 11.09 -14.19
C ARG A 320 -18.23 12.33 -13.34
N THR A 321 -19.20 13.17 -13.63
CA THR A 321 -19.59 14.28 -12.78
C THR A 321 -20.68 13.85 -11.79
N THR A 322 -20.81 14.59 -10.68
CA THR A 322 -21.93 14.41 -9.73
C THR A 322 -23.31 14.52 -10.39
N ALA A 323 -23.44 15.32 -11.46
CA ALA A 323 -24.70 15.46 -12.18
C ALA A 323 -25.08 14.18 -12.95
N GLU A 324 -24.09 13.54 -13.60
CA GLU A 324 -24.29 12.27 -14.31
C GLU A 324 -24.65 11.15 -13.34
N LEU A 325 -24.02 11.08 -12.17
CA LEU A 325 -24.36 10.08 -11.15
C LEU A 325 -25.77 10.26 -10.59
N LYS A 326 -26.22 11.51 -10.40
CA LYS A 326 -27.60 11.80 -10.00
C LYS A 326 -28.60 11.36 -11.06
N GLU A 327 -28.27 11.52 -12.34
CA GLU A 327 -29.14 11.06 -13.42
C GLU A 327 -29.17 9.54 -13.51
N PHE A 328 -28.02 8.87 -13.39
CA PHE A 328 -27.93 7.42 -13.31
C PHE A 328 -28.89 6.86 -12.24
N ILE A 329 -28.88 7.41 -11.02
CA ILE A 329 -29.76 6.96 -9.93
C ILE A 329 -31.23 7.07 -10.32
N LYS A 330 -31.67 8.22 -10.86
CA LYS A 330 -33.07 8.42 -11.28
C LYS A 330 -33.50 7.41 -12.33
N GLU A 331 -32.64 7.15 -13.32
CA GLU A 331 -32.91 6.15 -14.37
C GLU A 331 -33.10 4.74 -13.79
N GLN A 332 -32.55 4.44 -12.61
CA GLN A 332 -32.75 3.15 -11.93
C GLN A 332 -34.01 3.11 -11.06
N GLU A 333 -34.52 4.25 -10.61
CA GLU A 333 -35.75 4.34 -9.79
C GLU A 333 -37.02 4.32 -10.65
N ASP A 334 -36.91 4.69 -11.94
CA ASP A 334 -38.00 4.71 -12.91
C ASP A 334 -38.26 3.36 -13.63
N VAL A 335 -37.54 2.29 -13.24
CA VAL A 335 -37.66 0.90 -13.76
C VAL A 335 -38.22 -0.01 -12.67
#